data_AF-A0A3C1HUG3-F1
#
_entry.id   AF-A0A3C1HUG3-F1
#
_cell.length_a   1.000
_cell.length_b   1.000
_cell.length_c   1.000
_cell.angle_alpha   90.00
_cell.angle_beta   90.00
_cell.angle_gamma   90.00
#
_symmetry.space_group_name_H-M   'P 1'
#
loop_
_entity.id
_entity.type
_entity.pdbx_description
1 polymer ?
#
loop_
_entity_poly.entity_id
_entity_poly.type
_entity_poly.pdbx_seq_one_letter_code
_entity_poly.pdbx_strand_id
1 'polypeptide(L)'
;TFPLVAKSLLEYRARILPKALERASVMNLKGALFPWRTISGEETSAYFPAGTAQYHIDADIIFALNKYLNAHEDDLGFEKKDVEELCAQTARMWLSLGHFSKSKDGAFCIEDVTGPDEYTAIVNNNAFTNLMARENLEIALERSGDKASEEEKNEWKLAAKKMYIPYDDEEGIIPQDDSFMDKADWDFKNTPKENYPLLLHYHPLVIYRHRVLKQPDLVLAQFLLGGRFTLAEKIRNFNFYEKYTTGDSSLSHCIMSIMASVCGEREKALEYFNKTARMDIDDVNGNSRDGIHTACMAGSWMSVVYGFAGFSDYGGKFSFNPQIPSSWKKLKFSLALKGSILDVTLTHDAAEYSLRKESAGVSLRHRNVEFTLGAGEKKTFGLAPKLKALLFDLDGVITNTAELHYRAWKELADREGLIFNQEISKKLLGISREASLAVILEANKVVWSKEKKEKACNEKNERYKELISSLGKDDILPGIENLLKEAYDQGISCALASSSKNAPAIIKALGLEKYFESSLAKPLDFSAGIKAKPQPDIFLNAAESAGVWYTDCLGIEDARSGVCAIKSAGIKACGIKSSGDDVSAADIIFDSTKDLSLEKLKKLFG
;
A
#
# COMPACT_ATOMS: atom_id res chain seq x y z
N THR A 1 -23.65 8.78 -2.53
CA THR A 1 -24.49 9.80 -3.20
C THR A 1 -25.97 9.45 -3.15
N PHE A 2 -26.37 8.21 -3.50
CA PHE A 2 -27.77 7.76 -3.43
C PHE A 2 -27.93 6.55 -2.47
N PRO A 3 -27.98 6.80 -1.14
CA PRO A 3 -28.03 5.73 -0.14
C PRO A 3 -29.14 4.70 -0.36
N LEU A 4 -30.35 5.14 -0.67
CA LEU A 4 -31.52 4.25 -0.83
C LEU A 4 -31.37 3.27 -2.01
N VAL A 5 -30.66 3.69 -3.07
CA VAL A 5 -30.36 2.80 -4.21
C VAL A 5 -29.33 1.75 -3.79
N ALA A 6 -28.27 2.16 -3.09
CA ALA A 6 -27.29 1.22 -2.55
C ALA A 6 -27.93 0.20 -1.59
N LYS A 7 -28.84 0.66 -0.72
CA LYS A 7 -29.66 -0.20 0.14
C LYS A 7 -30.41 -1.27 -0.66
N SER A 8 -31.16 -0.84 -1.70
CA SER A 8 -31.96 -1.74 -2.53
C SER A 8 -31.12 -2.82 -3.22
N LEU A 9 -29.89 -2.48 -3.65
CA LEU A 9 -28.96 -3.43 -4.26
C LEU A 9 -28.45 -4.47 -3.26
N LEU A 10 -28.26 -4.08 -1.99
CA LEU A 10 -27.85 -4.98 -0.91
C LEU A 10 -29.02 -5.83 -0.41
N GLU A 11 -30.24 -5.28 -0.33
CA GLU A 11 -31.46 -6.02 -0.01
C GLU A 11 -31.77 -7.10 -1.06
N TYR A 12 -31.41 -6.86 -2.33
CA TYR A 12 -31.46 -7.91 -3.35
C TYR A 12 -30.58 -9.12 -2.98
N ARG A 13 -29.37 -8.89 -2.45
CA ARG A 13 -28.49 -9.99 -2.00
C ARG A 13 -29.10 -10.74 -0.80
N ALA A 14 -29.68 -10.03 0.16
CA ALA A 14 -30.41 -10.65 1.26
C ALA A 14 -31.58 -11.52 0.75
N ARG A 15 -32.36 -11.01 -0.20
CA ARG A 15 -33.52 -11.71 -0.79
C ARG A 15 -33.15 -13.01 -1.52
N ILE A 16 -32.00 -13.05 -2.19
CA ILE A 16 -31.54 -14.26 -2.90
C ILE A 16 -30.69 -15.18 -2.04
N LEU A 17 -30.48 -14.87 -0.76
CA LEU A 17 -29.69 -15.71 0.16
C LEU A 17 -30.11 -17.20 0.15
N PRO A 18 -31.41 -17.57 0.12
CA PRO A 18 -31.80 -18.98 0.02
C PRO A 18 -31.19 -19.70 -1.20
N LYS A 19 -31.05 -19.00 -2.33
CA LYS A 19 -30.41 -19.54 -3.54
C LYS A 19 -28.90 -19.69 -3.39
N ALA A 20 -28.26 -18.78 -2.66
CA ALA A 20 -26.85 -18.90 -2.32
C ALA A 20 -26.59 -20.09 -1.37
N LEU A 21 -27.50 -20.38 -0.44
CA LEU A 21 -27.44 -21.58 0.42
C LEU A 21 -27.59 -22.87 -0.41
N GLU A 22 -28.57 -22.91 -1.32
CA GLU A 22 -28.74 -24.02 -2.28
C GLU A 22 -27.45 -24.24 -3.09
N ARG A 23 -26.85 -23.15 -3.58
CA ARG A 23 -25.61 -23.19 -4.36
C ARG A 23 -24.42 -23.71 -3.56
N ALA A 24 -24.24 -23.25 -2.32
CA ALA A 24 -23.18 -23.77 -1.44
C ALA A 24 -23.32 -25.28 -1.24
N SER A 25 -24.55 -25.77 -1.00
CA SER A 25 -24.83 -27.19 -0.88
C SER A 25 -24.50 -27.98 -2.17
N VAL A 26 -24.79 -27.43 -3.35
CA VAL A 26 -24.41 -28.05 -4.65
C VAL A 26 -22.89 -28.19 -4.77
N MET A 27 -22.14 -27.24 -4.22
CA MET A 27 -20.67 -27.22 -4.20
C MET A 27 -20.06 -27.99 -3.03
N ASN A 28 -20.86 -28.70 -2.22
CA ASN A 28 -20.43 -29.36 -0.98
C ASN A 28 -19.77 -28.42 0.05
N LEU A 29 -20.24 -27.18 0.11
CA LEU A 29 -19.82 -26.17 1.07
C LEU A 29 -20.90 -25.94 2.13
N LYS A 30 -20.48 -25.40 3.29
CA LYS A 30 -21.42 -24.86 4.29
C LYS A 30 -21.69 -23.40 3.96
N GLY A 31 -22.66 -22.81 4.65
CA GLY A 31 -22.92 -21.38 4.51
C GLY A 31 -23.64 -21.02 3.21
N ALA A 32 -23.42 -19.80 2.74
CA ALA A 32 -23.93 -19.28 1.47
C ALA A 32 -22.79 -19.15 0.47
N LEU A 33 -23.08 -19.40 -0.81
CA LEU A 33 -22.19 -19.10 -1.93
C LEU A 33 -23.00 -18.36 -3.00
N PHE A 34 -22.76 -17.06 -3.14
CA PHE A 34 -23.48 -16.27 -4.13
C PHE A 34 -23.04 -16.63 -5.57
N PRO A 35 -23.98 -16.62 -6.53
CA PRO A 35 -23.64 -16.90 -7.93
C PRO A 35 -22.78 -15.78 -8.53
N TRP A 36 -21.87 -16.16 -9.43
CA TRP A 36 -21.05 -15.21 -10.20
C TRP A 36 -21.90 -14.41 -11.18
N ARG A 37 -22.81 -15.09 -11.91
CA ARG A 37 -23.74 -14.44 -12.85
C ARG A 37 -25.16 -14.84 -12.51
N THR A 38 -26.02 -13.86 -12.27
CA THR A 38 -27.41 -14.15 -11.92
C THR A 38 -28.37 -12.99 -12.22
N ILE A 39 -29.65 -13.34 -12.33
CA ILE A 39 -30.79 -12.42 -12.29
C ILE A 39 -31.75 -12.84 -11.16
N SER A 40 -32.08 -14.13 -11.07
CA SER A 40 -33.05 -14.70 -10.12
C SER A 40 -32.43 -15.30 -8.83
N GLY A 41 -31.10 -15.36 -8.73
CA GLY A 41 -30.36 -15.93 -7.61
C GLY A 41 -29.62 -17.23 -7.92
N GLU A 42 -29.99 -17.94 -8.99
CA GLU A 42 -29.24 -19.12 -9.46
C GLU A 42 -27.97 -18.74 -10.24
N GLU A 43 -26.97 -19.61 -10.21
CA GLU A 43 -25.76 -19.48 -11.03
C GLU A 43 -26.08 -19.73 -12.51
N THR A 44 -25.51 -18.89 -13.38
CA THR A 44 -25.70 -18.96 -14.83
C THR A 44 -24.39 -18.95 -15.62
N SER A 45 -23.24 -18.81 -14.95
CA SER A 45 -21.93 -18.92 -15.60
C SER A 45 -21.67 -20.36 -16.06
N ALA A 46 -21.48 -20.53 -17.37
CA ALA A 46 -21.13 -21.83 -17.97
C ALA A 46 -19.63 -22.15 -17.87
N TYR A 47 -18.80 -21.19 -17.48
CA TYR A 47 -17.35 -21.35 -17.39
C TYR A 47 -16.93 -21.28 -15.92
N PHE A 48 -16.74 -22.45 -15.30
CA PHE A 48 -16.43 -22.54 -13.87
C PHE A 48 -15.07 -21.92 -13.46
N PRO A 49 -13.98 -21.99 -14.27
CA PRO A 49 -12.68 -21.47 -13.85
C PRO A 49 -12.66 -19.95 -13.66
N ALA A 50 -13.36 -19.19 -14.51
CA ALA A 50 -13.61 -17.75 -14.32
C ALA A 50 -15.09 -17.48 -14.01
N GLY A 51 -15.67 -18.31 -13.15
CA GLY A 51 -17.04 -18.21 -12.68
C GLY A 51 -17.15 -18.73 -11.26
N THR A 52 -17.50 -20.00 -11.12
CA THR A 52 -17.67 -20.63 -9.80
C THR A 52 -16.42 -20.60 -8.91
N ALA A 53 -15.22 -20.67 -9.49
CA ALA A 53 -13.98 -20.57 -8.73
C ALA A 53 -13.69 -19.15 -8.20
N GLN A 54 -14.45 -18.13 -8.63
CA GLN A 54 -14.35 -16.75 -8.12
C GLN A 54 -15.15 -16.56 -6.83
N TYR A 55 -14.75 -17.28 -5.78
CA TYR A 55 -15.40 -17.25 -4.46
C TYR A 55 -15.37 -15.86 -3.79
N HIS A 56 -14.48 -14.98 -4.24
CA HIS A 56 -14.33 -13.63 -3.68
C HIS A 56 -15.61 -12.79 -3.76
N ILE A 57 -16.57 -13.14 -4.62
CA ILE A 57 -17.87 -12.47 -4.72
C ILE A 57 -18.60 -12.36 -3.37
N ASP A 58 -18.48 -13.37 -2.51
CA ASP A 58 -19.09 -13.35 -1.19
C ASP A 58 -18.46 -12.28 -0.30
N ALA A 59 -17.13 -12.20 -0.31
CA ALA A 59 -16.41 -11.17 0.42
C ALA A 59 -16.68 -9.77 -0.15
N ASP A 60 -16.84 -9.62 -1.47
CA ASP A 60 -17.21 -8.35 -2.11
C ASP A 60 -18.59 -7.86 -1.66
N ILE A 61 -19.57 -8.77 -1.55
CA ILE A 61 -20.92 -8.47 -1.05
C ILE A 61 -20.86 -8.00 0.39
N ILE A 62 -20.13 -8.70 1.27
CA ILE A 62 -20.02 -8.35 2.68
C ILE A 62 -19.22 -7.08 2.89
N PHE A 63 -18.17 -6.86 2.10
CA PHE A 63 -17.43 -5.61 2.08
C PHE A 63 -18.32 -4.44 1.68
N ALA A 64 -19.11 -4.58 0.61
CA ALA A 64 -20.06 -3.54 0.18
C ALA A 64 -21.15 -3.27 1.24
N LEU A 65 -21.67 -4.31 1.89
CA LEU A 65 -22.62 -4.18 3.00
C LEU A 65 -22.00 -3.41 4.17
N ASN A 66 -20.81 -3.81 4.63
CA ASN A 66 -20.11 -3.15 5.72
C ASN A 66 -19.78 -1.69 5.39
N LYS A 67 -19.34 -1.41 4.16
CA LYS A 67 -19.10 -0.04 3.66
C LYS A 67 -20.37 0.81 3.70
N TYR A 68 -21.51 0.27 3.27
CA TYR A 68 -22.81 0.94 3.37
C TYR A 68 -23.20 1.26 4.81
N LEU A 69 -23.09 0.28 5.72
CA LEU A 69 -23.41 0.44 7.14
C LEU A 69 -22.49 1.47 7.81
N ASN A 70 -21.20 1.45 7.49
CA ASN A 70 -20.25 2.45 8.00
C ASN A 70 -20.53 3.86 7.47
N ALA A 71 -21.04 3.97 6.23
CA ALA A 71 -21.34 5.25 5.60
C ALA A 71 -22.63 5.89 6.12
N HIS A 72 -23.55 5.13 6.72
CA HIS A 72 -24.89 5.63 7.07
C HIS A 72 -25.38 5.28 8.47
N GLU A 73 -24.70 4.40 9.21
CA GLU A 73 -25.21 3.78 10.45
C GLU A 73 -26.58 3.09 10.21
N ASP A 74 -27.25 2.62 11.28
CA ASP A 74 -28.57 1.98 11.18
C ASP A 74 -29.70 2.97 10.77
N ASP A 75 -29.39 4.25 10.53
CA ASP A 75 -30.34 5.34 10.24
C ASP A 75 -31.20 5.10 8.98
N LEU A 76 -30.76 4.26 8.06
CA LEU A 76 -31.47 3.97 6.81
C LEU A 76 -32.27 2.66 6.83
N GLY A 77 -32.33 1.99 7.99
CA GLY A 77 -33.24 0.88 8.27
C GLY A 77 -32.96 -0.38 7.44
N PHE A 78 -31.69 -0.75 7.24
CA PHE A 78 -31.37 -2.09 6.73
C PHE A 78 -31.70 -3.11 7.82
N GLU A 79 -32.43 -4.17 7.49
CA GLU A 79 -32.90 -5.14 8.48
C GLU A 79 -31.73 -5.82 9.18
N LYS A 80 -31.61 -5.62 10.50
CA LYS A 80 -30.50 -6.16 11.32
C LYS A 80 -30.33 -7.67 11.15
N LYS A 81 -31.45 -8.40 11.14
CA LYS A 81 -31.47 -9.86 10.94
C LYS A 81 -30.83 -10.29 9.61
N ASP A 82 -30.95 -9.48 8.56
CA ASP A 82 -30.43 -9.79 7.23
C ASP A 82 -28.92 -9.52 7.20
N VAL A 83 -28.45 -8.47 7.88
CA VAL A 83 -27.01 -8.22 8.09
C VAL A 83 -26.36 -9.39 8.82
N GLU A 84 -26.94 -9.77 9.96
CA GLU A 84 -26.44 -10.85 10.81
C GLU A 84 -26.38 -12.17 10.05
N GLU A 85 -27.44 -12.50 9.32
CA GLU A 85 -27.53 -13.74 8.54
C GLU A 85 -26.54 -13.76 7.37
N LEU A 86 -26.44 -12.68 6.57
CA LEU A 86 -25.49 -12.58 5.46
C LEU A 86 -24.04 -12.75 5.95
N CYS A 87 -23.69 -12.07 7.04
CA CYS A 87 -22.35 -12.15 7.62
C CYS A 87 -22.04 -13.56 8.15
N ALA A 88 -22.97 -14.19 8.87
CA ALA A 88 -22.77 -15.53 9.41
C ALA A 88 -22.65 -16.59 8.29
N GLN A 89 -23.51 -16.55 7.27
CA GLN A 89 -23.52 -17.57 6.22
C GLN A 89 -22.30 -17.48 5.29
N THR A 90 -21.83 -16.28 4.97
CA THR A 90 -20.60 -16.12 4.16
C THR A 90 -19.35 -16.52 4.95
N ALA A 91 -19.27 -16.22 6.25
CA ALA A 91 -18.17 -16.68 7.11
C ALA A 91 -18.10 -18.22 7.21
N ARG A 92 -19.26 -18.88 7.33
CA ARG A 92 -19.37 -20.35 7.28
C ARG A 92 -18.85 -20.92 5.96
N MET A 93 -19.12 -20.25 4.84
CA MET A 93 -18.61 -20.67 3.53
C MET A 93 -17.09 -20.62 3.50
N TRP A 94 -16.47 -19.51 3.90
CA TRP A 94 -15.01 -19.38 3.95
C TRP A 94 -14.34 -20.44 4.82
N LEU A 95 -14.92 -20.75 5.99
CA LEU A 95 -14.41 -21.81 6.86
C LEU A 95 -14.58 -23.21 6.28
N SER A 96 -15.61 -23.43 5.46
CA SER A 96 -15.81 -24.71 4.78
C SER A 96 -14.95 -24.89 3.53
N LEU A 97 -14.55 -23.78 2.89
CA LEU A 97 -13.72 -23.76 1.69
C LEU A 97 -12.23 -23.86 2.04
N GLY A 98 -11.77 -23.10 3.02
CA GLY A 98 -10.37 -23.07 3.42
C GLY A 98 -9.99 -24.15 4.45
N HIS A 99 -8.70 -24.28 4.72
CA HIS A 99 -8.18 -25.23 5.71
C HIS A 99 -6.88 -24.74 6.34
N PHE A 100 -6.50 -25.29 7.50
CA PHE A 100 -5.21 -25.03 8.12
C PHE A 100 -4.13 -25.94 7.52
N SER A 101 -3.19 -25.35 6.77
CA SER A 101 -2.14 -26.07 6.07
C SER A 101 -0.91 -26.30 6.95
N LYS A 102 -0.47 -27.57 7.05
CA LYS A 102 0.78 -27.91 7.75
C LYS A 102 2.03 -27.45 6.98
N SER A 103 1.98 -27.40 5.65
CA SER A 103 3.13 -26.98 4.82
C SER A 103 3.36 -25.48 4.84
N LYS A 104 2.35 -24.69 5.27
CA LYS A 104 2.42 -23.24 5.47
C LYS A 104 2.41 -22.88 6.96
N ASP A 105 3.10 -23.66 7.79
CA ASP A 105 3.26 -23.42 9.24
C ASP A 105 1.95 -23.23 10.03
N GLY A 106 0.91 -23.97 9.65
CA GLY A 106 -0.41 -23.89 10.27
C GLY A 106 -1.19 -22.64 9.89
N ALA A 107 -0.87 -21.98 8.78
CA ALA A 107 -1.66 -20.89 8.22
C ALA A 107 -2.98 -21.41 7.61
N PHE A 108 -4.01 -20.58 7.66
CA PHE A 108 -5.29 -20.84 7.00
C PHE A 108 -5.15 -20.49 5.52
N CYS A 109 -5.30 -21.49 4.65
CA CYS A 109 -5.11 -21.40 3.21
C CYS A 109 -6.45 -21.58 2.49
N ILE A 110 -6.58 -20.93 1.33
CA ILE A 110 -7.70 -21.11 0.42
C ILE A 110 -7.10 -21.51 -0.93
N GLU A 111 -7.46 -22.69 -1.40
CA GLU A 111 -6.86 -23.34 -2.56
C GLU A 111 -7.86 -23.47 -3.70
N ASP A 112 -7.36 -23.65 -4.92
CA ASP A 112 -8.16 -23.85 -6.14
C ASP A 112 -9.21 -22.74 -6.42
N VAL A 113 -8.80 -21.48 -6.24
CA VAL A 113 -9.64 -20.29 -6.45
C VAL A 113 -9.18 -19.43 -7.62
N THR A 114 -10.05 -18.57 -8.11
CA THR A 114 -9.72 -17.56 -9.11
C THR A 114 -9.97 -16.18 -8.51
N GLY A 115 -8.96 -15.30 -8.58
CA GLY A 115 -9.11 -13.89 -8.19
C GLY A 115 -9.76 -13.05 -9.30
N PRO A 116 -9.84 -11.72 -9.12
CA PRO A 116 -10.28 -10.79 -10.15
C PRO A 116 -9.53 -10.91 -11.49
N ASP A 117 -8.25 -11.31 -11.46
CA ASP A 117 -7.50 -11.59 -12.67
C ASP A 117 -7.90 -12.94 -13.30
N GLU A 118 -8.80 -12.90 -14.28
CA GLU A 118 -9.23 -14.09 -15.01
C GLU A 118 -8.19 -14.66 -16.01
N TYR A 119 -7.01 -14.03 -16.14
CA TYR A 119 -5.86 -14.54 -16.92
C TYR A 119 -4.97 -15.49 -16.10
N THR A 120 -5.36 -15.79 -14.87
CA THR A 120 -4.84 -16.89 -14.08
C THR A 120 -6.00 -17.46 -13.26
N ALA A 121 -6.33 -18.74 -13.44
CA ALA A 121 -7.50 -19.35 -12.80
C ALA A 121 -7.11 -20.62 -12.02
N ILE A 122 -7.89 -20.93 -10.99
CA ILE A 122 -7.74 -22.13 -10.14
C ILE A 122 -6.32 -22.21 -9.58
N VAL A 123 -5.97 -21.21 -8.79
CA VAL A 123 -4.68 -21.06 -8.12
C VAL A 123 -4.84 -21.16 -6.61
N ASN A 124 -3.72 -21.43 -5.95
CA ASN A 124 -3.66 -21.50 -4.50
C ASN A 124 -3.29 -20.14 -3.92
N ASN A 125 -4.02 -19.78 -2.86
CA ASN A 125 -3.74 -18.61 -2.05
C ASN A 125 -3.68 -17.30 -2.85
N ASN A 126 -4.65 -17.10 -3.74
CA ASN A 126 -4.79 -15.82 -4.43
C ASN A 126 -4.87 -14.69 -3.39
N ALA A 127 -3.97 -13.71 -3.51
CA ALA A 127 -3.80 -12.68 -2.50
C ALA A 127 -5.07 -11.84 -2.32
N PHE A 128 -5.74 -11.43 -3.40
CA PHE A 128 -7.01 -10.72 -3.31
C PHE A 128 -8.05 -11.54 -2.54
N THR A 129 -8.23 -12.81 -2.90
CA THR A 129 -9.21 -13.72 -2.30
C THR A 129 -8.94 -13.91 -0.81
N ASN A 130 -7.71 -14.22 -0.41
CA ASN A 130 -7.37 -14.44 0.99
C ASN A 130 -7.52 -13.15 1.83
N LEU A 131 -7.12 -12.00 1.28
CA LEU A 131 -7.28 -10.70 1.94
C LEU A 131 -8.77 -10.35 2.15
N MET A 132 -9.60 -10.55 1.11
CA MET A 132 -11.03 -10.26 1.16
C MET A 132 -11.79 -11.27 2.03
N ALA A 133 -11.42 -12.56 1.99
CA ALA A 133 -11.97 -13.58 2.89
C ALA A 133 -11.65 -13.25 4.36
N ARG A 134 -10.41 -12.82 4.65
CA ARG A 134 -10.04 -12.35 6.00
C ARG A 134 -10.90 -11.15 6.42
N GLU A 135 -11.08 -10.17 5.55
CA GLU A 135 -11.96 -9.02 5.81
C GLU A 135 -13.40 -9.46 6.08
N ASN A 136 -13.95 -10.40 5.30
CA ASN A 136 -15.29 -10.94 5.51
C ASN A 136 -15.41 -11.63 6.88
N LEU A 137 -14.42 -12.46 7.27
CA LEU A 137 -14.42 -13.12 8.57
C LEU A 137 -14.39 -12.09 9.72
N GLU A 138 -13.54 -11.07 9.61
CA GLU A 138 -13.46 -10.00 10.62
C GLU A 138 -14.77 -9.19 10.72
N ILE A 139 -15.39 -8.84 9.59
CA ILE A 139 -16.71 -8.20 9.58
C ILE A 139 -17.76 -9.10 10.23
N ALA A 140 -17.72 -10.41 9.97
CA ALA A 140 -18.67 -11.35 10.54
C ALA A 140 -18.51 -11.50 12.05
N LEU A 141 -17.30 -11.40 12.60
CA LEU A 141 -17.09 -11.36 14.06
C LEU A 141 -17.85 -10.20 14.71
N GLU A 142 -17.89 -9.04 14.05
CA GLU A 142 -18.53 -7.83 14.56
C GLU A 142 -20.05 -7.84 14.32
N ARG A 143 -20.51 -8.37 13.18
CA ARG A 143 -21.86 -8.13 12.66
C ARG A 143 -22.78 -9.35 12.63
N SER A 144 -22.32 -10.56 12.92
CA SER A 144 -23.15 -11.77 12.88
C SER A 144 -24.15 -11.90 14.04
N GLY A 145 -23.98 -11.12 15.12
CA GLY A 145 -24.89 -11.14 16.26
C GLY A 145 -25.12 -12.54 16.84
N ASP A 146 -26.38 -12.90 17.04
CA ASP A 146 -26.81 -14.20 17.57
C ASP A 146 -26.95 -15.28 16.47
N LYS A 147 -26.67 -14.95 15.21
CA LYS A 147 -26.69 -15.91 14.09
C LYS A 147 -25.47 -16.82 14.05
N ALA A 148 -24.48 -16.57 14.90
CA ALA A 148 -23.26 -17.35 15.02
C ALA A 148 -22.97 -17.66 16.50
N SER A 149 -22.59 -18.91 16.79
CA SER A 149 -22.16 -19.27 18.15
C SER A 149 -20.79 -18.69 18.48
N GLU A 150 -20.44 -18.66 19.76
CA GLU A 150 -19.10 -18.20 20.18
C GLU A 150 -18.00 -19.16 19.71
N GLU A 151 -18.30 -20.46 19.55
CA GLU A 151 -17.38 -21.42 18.94
C GLU A 151 -17.09 -21.07 17.47
N GLU A 152 -18.13 -20.79 16.67
CA GLU A 152 -17.97 -20.36 15.28
C GLU A 152 -17.12 -19.08 15.20
N LYS A 153 -17.43 -18.07 16.01
CA LYS A 153 -16.66 -16.82 16.05
C LYS A 153 -15.20 -17.05 16.44
N ASN A 154 -14.92 -17.97 17.37
CA ASN A 154 -13.54 -18.31 17.72
C ASN A 154 -12.78 -18.96 16.56
N GLU A 155 -13.42 -19.85 15.81
CA GLU A 155 -12.85 -20.44 14.59
C GLU A 155 -12.57 -19.37 13.53
N TRP A 156 -13.52 -18.45 13.30
CA TRP A 156 -13.36 -17.36 12.32
C TRP A 156 -12.23 -16.42 12.69
N LYS A 157 -12.12 -16.07 13.98
CA LYS A 157 -11.03 -15.25 14.50
C LYS A 157 -9.67 -15.93 14.31
N LEU A 158 -9.60 -17.24 14.53
CA LEU A 158 -8.37 -18.00 14.30
C LEU A 158 -8.01 -18.04 12.81
N ALA A 159 -8.97 -18.35 11.94
CA ALA A 159 -8.77 -18.38 10.49
C ALA A 159 -8.34 -17.02 9.94
N ALA A 160 -9.01 -15.93 10.33
CA ALA A 160 -8.65 -14.57 9.95
C ALA A 160 -7.23 -14.19 10.39
N LYS A 161 -6.87 -14.49 11.66
CA LYS A 161 -5.53 -14.23 12.20
C LYS A 161 -4.44 -15.04 11.51
N LYS A 162 -4.75 -16.27 11.10
CA LYS A 162 -3.82 -17.21 10.47
C LYS A 162 -3.90 -17.22 8.95
N MET A 163 -4.72 -16.36 8.34
CA MET A 163 -4.89 -16.30 6.89
C MET A 163 -3.53 -16.13 6.21
N TYR A 164 -3.20 -17.06 5.33
CA TYR A 164 -1.97 -17.01 4.57
C TYR A 164 -2.06 -15.92 3.50
N ILE A 165 -1.15 -14.96 3.52
CA ILE A 165 -0.96 -13.99 2.44
C ILE A 165 0.45 -14.23 1.90
N PRO A 166 0.63 -14.53 0.60
CA PRO A 166 1.95 -14.77 0.04
C PRO A 166 2.80 -13.49 0.14
N TYR A 167 4.11 -13.64 0.30
CA TYR A 167 5.05 -12.53 0.33
C TYR A 167 6.36 -12.94 -0.32
N ASP A 168 6.88 -12.09 -1.20
CA ASP A 168 8.18 -12.25 -1.84
C ASP A 168 9.18 -11.30 -1.20
N ASP A 169 10.18 -11.85 -0.53
CA ASP A 169 11.16 -11.06 0.21
C ASP A 169 12.13 -10.31 -0.70
N GLU A 170 12.43 -10.85 -1.89
CA GLU A 170 13.38 -10.31 -2.86
C GLU A 170 12.83 -9.07 -3.56
N GLU A 171 11.65 -9.19 -4.14
CA GLU A 171 10.93 -8.10 -4.80
C GLU A 171 10.23 -7.18 -3.79
N GLY A 172 9.93 -7.69 -2.60
CA GLY A 172 9.27 -6.92 -1.55
C GLY A 172 7.81 -6.60 -1.80
N ILE A 173 7.15 -7.51 -2.50
CA ILE A 173 5.77 -7.43 -2.95
C ILE A 173 4.96 -8.61 -2.40
N ILE A 174 3.64 -8.51 -2.49
CA ILE A 174 2.74 -9.63 -2.25
C ILE A 174 2.49 -10.29 -3.62
N PRO A 175 2.94 -11.53 -3.88
CA PRO A 175 2.62 -12.25 -5.12
C PRO A 175 1.11 -12.44 -5.28
N GLN A 176 0.63 -12.54 -6.53
CA GLN A 176 -0.81 -12.69 -6.79
C GLN A 176 -1.33 -14.03 -6.27
N ASP A 177 -0.52 -15.07 -6.35
CA ASP A 177 -0.81 -16.43 -5.91
C ASP A 177 0.51 -17.19 -5.67
N ASP A 178 0.42 -18.40 -5.10
CA ASP A 178 1.59 -19.23 -4.77
C ASP A 178 2.54 -19.51 -5.95
N SER A 179 2.02 -19.56 -7.18
CA SER A 179 2.79 -19.91 -8.37
C SER A 179 3.29 -18.69 -9.17
N PHE A 180 2.84 -17.48 -8.81
CA PHE A 180 2.99 -16.30 -9.66
C PHE A 180 4.45 -16.01 -10.00
N MET A 181 5.35 -16.09 -9.02
CA MET A 181 6.77 -15.75 -9.20
C MET A 181 7.55 -16.79 -10.02
N ASP A 182 7.04 -18.02 -10.12
CA ASP A 182 7.67 -19.11 -10.89
C ASP A 182 7.28 -19.11 -12.37
N LYS A 183 6.28 -18.31 -12.75
CA LYS A 183 5.79 -18.22 -14.14
C LYS A 183 6.73 -17.38 -15.00
N ALA A 184 6.81 -17.73 -16.29
CA ALA A 184 7.51 -16.92 -17.28
C ALA A 184 6.77 -15.59 -17.51
N ASP A 185 7.49 -14.53 -17.89
CA ASP A 185 6.84 -13.28 -18.31
C ASP A 185 6.12 -13.45 -19.64
N TRP A 186 4.97 -12.79 -19.76
CA TRP A 186 4.34 -12.61 -21.06
C TRP A 186 5.19 -11.69 -21.95
N ASP A 187 5.31 -12.01 -23.24
CA ASP A 187 6.07 -11.20 -24.19
C ASP A 187 5.27 -10.01 -24.70
N PHE A 188 5.05 -9.01 -23.83
CA PHE A 188 4.32 -7.78 -24.18
C PHE A 188 4.96 -7.04 -25.35
N LYS A 189 6.29 -7.12 -25.51
CA LYS A 189 7.02 -6.38 -26.54
C LYS A 189 6.70 -6.88 -27.95
N ASN A 190 6.57 -8.19 -28.12
CA ASN A 190 6.33 -8.80 -29.42
C ASN A 190 4.86 -9.26 -29.62
N THR A 191 3.98 -9.03 -28.64
CA THR A 191 2.55 -9.29 -28.80
C THR A 191 1.92 -8.24 -29.72
N PRO A 192 1.29 -8.63 -30.85
CA PRO A 192 0.60 -7.68 -31.74
C PRO A 192 -0.54 -6.95 -31.03
N LYS A 193 -0.76 -5.67 -31.34
CA LYS A 193 -1.81 -4.85 -30.71
C LYS A 193 -3.21 -5.37 -31.00
N GLU A 194 -3.40 -5.94 -32.18
CA GLU A 194 -4.63 -6.56 -32.65
C GLU A 194 -4.96 -7.89 -31.95
N ASN A 195 -4.02 -8.45 -31.17
CA ASN A 195 -4.24 -9.68 -30.40
C ASN A 195 -4.72 -9.40 -28.96
N TYR A 196 -5.14 -8.16 -28.67
CA TYR A 196 -5.80 -7.78 -27.43
C TYR A 196 -7.30 -7.58 -27.68
N PRO A 197 -8.19 -8.03 -26.77
CA PRO A 197 -7.91 -8.76 -25.52
C PRO A 197 -7.33 -10.16 -25.71
N LEU A 198 -6.31 -10.54 -24.91
CA LEU A 198 -5.54 -11.78 -25.13
C LEU A 198 -6.41 -13.04 -25.20
N LEU A 199 -7.45 -13.14 -24.37
CA LEU A 199 -8.34 -14.31 -24.30
C LEU A 199 -9.09 -14.59 -25.63
N LEU A 200 -9.22 -13.59 -26.50
CA LEU A 200 -9.86 -13.78 -27.82
C LEU A 200 -8.90 -14.36 -28.87
N HIS A 201 -7.59 -14.32 -28.61
CA HIS A 201 -6.54 -14.68 -29.58
C HIS A 201 -5.64 -15.82 -29.12
N TYR A 202 -5.56 -16.05 -27.81
CA TYR A 202 -4.72 -17.09 -27.22
C TYR A 202 -5.54 -18.01 -26.34
N HIS A 203 -5.25 -19.31 -26.41
CA HIS A 203 -5.90 -20.30 -25.57
C HIS A 203 -5.57 -20.05 -24.07
N PRO A 204 -6.52 -20.22 -23.13
CA PRO A 204 -6.28 -19.98 -21.70
C PRO A 204 -5.03 -20.67 -21.14
N LEU A 205 -4.76 -21.92 -21.51
CA LEU A 205 -3.54 -22.64 -21.11
C LEU A 205 -2.22 -21.99 -21.57
N VAL A 206 -2.26 -21.14 -22.60
CA VAL A 206 -1.10 -20.33 -22.99
C VAL A 206 -0.97 -19.14 -22.05
N ILE A 207 -2.07 -18.47 -21.73
CA ILE A 207 -2.09 -17.28 -20.86
C ILE A 207 -1.74 -17.66 -19.41
N TYR A 208 -2.38 -18.67 -18.83
CA TYR A 208 -2.35 -19.02 -17.41
C TYR A 208 -0.97 -19.40 -16.85
N ARG A 209 -0.03 -19.79 -17.73
CA ARG A 209 1.35 -20.14 -17.38
C ARG A 209 2.32 -18.96 -17.44
N HIS A 210 1.83 -17.75 -17.69
CA HIS A 210 2.63 -16.53 -17.73
C HIS A 210 2.21 -15.52 -16.67
N ARG A 211 3.13 -14.62 -16.30
CA ARG A 211 2.84 -13.40 -15.55
C ARG A 211 2.20 -12.38 -16.49
N VAL A 212 0.88 -12.33 -16.48
CA VAL A 212 0.04 -11.35 -17.19
C VAL A 212 -1.32 -11.28 -16.52
N LEU A 213 -1.82 -10.06 -16.31
CA LEU A 213 -3.08 -9.79 -15.64
C LEU A 213 -4.07 -9.17 -16.62
N LYS A 214 -5.29 -9.70 -16.66
CA LYS A 214 -6.42 -9.10 -17.37
C LYS A 214 -6.80 -7.74 -16.77
N GLN A 215 -6.76 -7.66 -15.45
CA GLN A 215 -7.20 -6.53 -14.64
C GLN A 215 -6.53 -6.55 -13.26
N PRO A 216 -6.57 -5.44 -12.48
CA PRO A 216 -6.02 -5.38 -11.14
C PRO A 216 -6.59 -6.44 -10.21
N ASP A 217 -5.69 -7.19 -9.57
CA ASP A 217 -5.99 -8.21 -8.56
C ASP A 217 -5.54 -7.72 -7.17
N LEU A 218 -4.25 -7.87 -6.80
CA LEU A 218 -3.72 -7.29 -5.56
C LEU A 218 -3.91 -5.77 -5.49
N VAL A 219 -3.70 -5.06 -6.59
CA VAL A 219 -3.85 -3.60 -6.66
C VAL A 219 -5.30 -3.20 -6.36
N LEU A 220 -6.28 -4.03 -6.71
CA LEU A 220 -7.68 -3.84 -6.30
C LEU A 220 -7.85 -4.05 -4.80
N ALA A 221 -7.25 -5.10 -4.21
CA ALA A 221 -7.28 -5.30 -2.76
C ALA A 221 -6.65 -4.12 -1.99
N GLN A 222 -5.57 -3.54 -2.50
CA GLN A 222 -4.94 -2.35 -1.91
C GLN A 222 -5.80 -1.10 -1.95
N PHE A 223 -6.65 -0.96 -2.98
CA PHE A 223 -7.66 0.09 -3.03
C PHE A 223 -8.77 -0.17 -1.99
N LEU A 224 -9.40 -1.34 -2.02
CA LEU A 224 -10.55 -1.66 -1.17
C LEU A 224 -10.17 -1.68 0.32
N LEU A 225 -9.05 -2.32 0.64
CA LEU A 225 -8.55 -2.50 2.01
C LEU A 225 -7.44 -1.49 2.33
N GLY A 226 -7.60 -0.26 1.88
CA GLY A 226 -6.55 0.77 1.90
C GLY A 226 -5.95 1.08 3.28
N GLY A 227 -6.61 0.73 4.38
CA GLY A 227 -6.05 0.87 5.73
C GLY A 227 -5.17 -0.30 6.19
N ARG A 228 -5.06 -1.39 5.42
CA ARG A 228 -4.20 -2.54 5.70
C ARG A 228 -2.81 -2.44 5.09
N PHE A 229 -2.57 -1.42 4.26
CA PHE A 229 -1.32 -1.23 3.53
C PHE A 229 -0.76 0.15 3.77
N THR A 230 0.53 0.20 4.03
CA THR A 230 1.31 1.43 4.01
C THR A 230 1.34 2.02 2.60
N LEU A 231 1.62 3.32 2.49
CA LEU A 231 1.80 3.96 1.18
C LEU A 231 2.99 3.34 0.42
N ALA A 232 4.04 2.93 1.13
CA ALA A 232 5.20 2.28 0.53
C ALA A 232 4.83 0.96 -0.16
N GLU A 233 4.08 0.09 0.53
CA GLU A 233 3.58 -1.16 -0.06
C GLU A 233 2.68 -0.90 -1.27
N LYS A 234 1.85 0.15 -1.23
CA LYS A 234 1.02 0.53 -2.38
C LYS A 234 1.86 0.91 -3.59
N ILE A 235 2.89 1.75 -3.39
CA ILE A 235 3.79 2.19 -4.46
C ILE A 235 4.54 0.99 -5.06
N ARG A 236 5.13 0.13 -4.23
CA ARG A 236 5.89 -1.04 -4.71
C ARG A 236 5.02 -2.02 -5.49
N ASN A 237 3.90 -2.42 -4.91
CA ASN A 237 2.98 -3.37 -5.55
C ASN A 237 2.39 -2.76 -6.82
N PHE A 238 1.95 -1.49 -6.80
CA PHE A 238 1.43 -0.82 -7.99
C PHE A 238 2.46 -0.80 -9.13
N ASN A 239 3.68 -0.35 -8.87
CA ASN A 239 4.74 -0.31 -9.88
C ASN A 239 5.09 -1.70 -10.42
N PHE A 240 5.05 -2.72 -9.56
CA PHE A 240 5.31 -4.10 -9.97
C PHE A 240 4.18 -4.71 -10.81
N TYR A 241 2.92 -4.50 -10.46
CA TYR A 241 1.78 -5.12 -11.16
C TYR A 241 1.33 -4.35 -12.40
N GLU A 242 1.59 -3.03 -12.47
CA GLU A 242 1.25 -2.24 -13.64
C GLU A 242 1.87 -2.84 -14.91
N LYS A 243 3.16 -3.19 -14.89
CA LYS A 243 3.88 -3.76 -16.05
C LYS A 243 3.26 -5.07 -16.58
N TYR A 244 2.47 -5.77 -15.78
CA TYR A 244 1.83 -7.02 -16.16
C TYR A 244 0.33 -6.86 -16.50
N THR A 245 -0.27 -5.70 -16.24
CA THR A 245 -1.72 -5.51 -16.38
C THR A 245 -2.09 -5.00 -17.78
N THR A 246 -2.86 -5.78 -18.54
CA THR A 246 -3.18 -5.46 -19.95
C THR A 246 -4.23 -4.36 -20.10
N GLY A 247 -5.18 -4.27 -19.18
CA GLY A 247 -6.34 -3.38 -19.35
C GLY A 247 -7.48 -4.00 -20.15
N ASP A 248 -7.43 -5.30 -20.41
CA ASP A 248 -8.41 -6.04 -21.24
C ASP A 248 -9.81 -6.11 -20.63
N SER A 249 -9.94 -5.83 -19.33
CA SER A 249 -11.22 -5.62 -18.67
C SER A 249 -11.59 -4.15 -18.60
N SER A 250 -12.86 -3.84 -18.84
CA SER A 250 -13.41 -2.49 -18.65
C SER A 250 -13.29 -1.96 -17.21
N LEU A 251 -13.14 -2.86 -16.24
CA LEU A 251 -12.92 -2.51 -14.83
C LEU A 251 -11.46 -2.16 -14.49
N SER A 252 -10.51 -2.39 -15.41
CA SER A 252 -9.09 -2.26 -15.10
C SER A 252 -8.66 -0.80 -14.91
N HIS A 253 -8.92 0.03 -15.92
CA HIS A 253 -8.38 1.39 -15.98
C HIS A 253 -8.85 2.29 -14.83
N CYS A 254 -10.06 2.09 -14.29
CA CYS A 254 -10.54 2.94 -13.19
C CYS A 254 -9.77 2.69 -11.90
N ILE A 255 -9.46 1.42 -11.60
CA ILE A 255 -8.67 1.04 -10.42
C ILE A 255 -7.22 1.49 -10.59
N MET A 256 -6.66 1.35 -11.81
CA MET A 256 -5.33 1.88 -12.12
C MET A 256 -5.25 3.40 -11.99
N SER A 257 -6.29 4.13 -12.39
CA SER A 257 -6.38 5.59 -12.20
C SER A 257 -6.39 5.99 -10.72
N ILE A 258 -7.19 5.30 -9.91
CA ILE A 258 -7.26 5.52 -8.47
C ILE A 258 -5.90 5.23 -7.82
N MET A 259 -5.30 4.08 -8.11
CA MET A 259 -4.06 3.67 -7.46
C MET A 259 -2.85 4.47 -7.94
N ALA A 260 -2.80 4.89 -9.21
CA ALA A 260 -1.82 5.85 -9.68
C ALA A 260 -1.92 7.18 -8.91
N SER A 261 -3.15 7.68 -8.68
CA SER A 261 -3.36 8.90 -7.87
C SER A 261 -2.87 8.73 -6.43
N VAL A 262 -3.17 7.58 -5.81
CA VAL A 262 -2.70 7.24 -4.46
C VAL A 262 -1.18 7.18 -4.38
N CYS A 263 -0.52 6.64 -5.41
CA CYS A 263 0.93 6.53 -5.50
C CYS A 263 1.64 7.82 -5.93
N GLY A 264 0.90 8.90 -6.24
CA GLY A 264 1.47 10.18 -6.65
C GLY A 264 1.78 10.32 -8.15
N GLU A 265 1.39 9.34 -8.96
CA GLU A 265 1.60 9.26 -10.41
C GLU A 265 0.49 10.00 -11.17
N ARG A 266 0.46 11.34 -11.07
CA ARG A 266 -0.67 12.17 -11.50
C ARG A 266 -0.98 12.08 -12.99
N GLU A 267 0.04 12.13 -13.84
CA GLU A 267 -0.11 12.09 -15.30
C GLU A 267 -0.67 10.73 -15.74
N LYS A 268 -0.13 9.66 -15.17
CA LYS A 268 -0.58 8.29 -15.39
C LYS A 268 -2.01 8.07 -14.90
N ALA A 269 -2.36 8.63 -13.74
CA ALA A 269 -3.73 8.59 -13.23
C ALA A 269 -4.73 9.26 -14.21
N LEU A 270 -4.34 10.39 -14.81
CA LEU A 270 -5.16 11.08 -15.81
C LEU A 270 -5.28 10.28 -17.11
N GLU A 271 -4.22 9.62 -17.56
CA GLU A 271 -4.27 8.74 -18.73
C GLU A 271 -5.28 7.61 -18.53
N TYR A 272 -5.18 6.88 -17.41
CA TYR A 272 -6.11 5.82 -17.07
C TYR A 272 -7.55 6.33 -16.89
N PHE A 273 -7.72 7.51 -16.27
CA PHE A 273 -9.04 8.13 -16.13
C PHE A 273 -9.68 8.41 -17.50
N ASN A 274 -8.91 8.93 -18.46
CA ASN A 274 -9.42 9.21 -19.79
C ASN A 274 -9.88 7.93 -20.51
N LYS A 275 -9.13 6.82 -20.37
CA LYS A 275 -9.54 5.51 -20.90
C LYS A 275 -10.86 5.03 -20.27
N THR A 276 -11.03 5.19 -18.96
CA THR A 276 -12.29 4.85 -18.26
C THR A 276 -13.45 5.74 -18.69
N ALA A 277 -13.28 7.06 -18.63
CA ALA A 277 -14.35 8.03 -18.87
C ALA A 277 -14.83 8.04 -20.32
N ARG A 278 -13.96 7.62 -21.26
CA ARG A 278 -14.24 7.62 -22.70
C ARG A 278 -14.41 6.22 -23.29
N MET A 279 -14.43 5.17 -22.47
CA MET A 279 -14.44 3.78 -22.91
C MET A 279 -15.47 3.50 -24.00
N ASP A 280 -16.73 3.82 -23.73
CA ASP A 280 -17.83 3.57 -24.67
C ASP A 280 -17.96 4.64 -25.76
N ILE A 281 -17.48 5.86 -25.49
CA ILE A 281 -17.60 6.99 -26.41
C ILE A 281 -16.60 6.85 -27.56
N ASP A 282 -15.39 6.38 -27.24
CA ASP A 282 -14.28 6.22 -28.19
C ASP A 282 -14.09 4.76 -28.62
N ASP A 283 -14.96 3.84 -28.17
CA ASP A 283 -14.87 2.40 -28.41
C ASP A 283 -13.48 1.83 -28.08
N VAL A 284 -12.96 2.17 -26.89
CA VAL A 284 -11.57 1.89 -26.47
C VAL A 284 -11.22 0.40 -26.56
N ASN A 285 -12.20 -0.48 -26.30
CA ASN A 285 -12.04 -1.93 -26.34
C ASN A 285 -12.58 -2.57 -27.64
N GLY A 286 -13.09 -1.79 -28.60
CA GLY A 286 -13.60 -2.29 -29.88
C GLY A 286 -14.89 -3.13 -29.79
N ASN A 287 -15.59 -3.06 -28.65
CA ASN A 287 -16.72 -3.92 -28.31
C ASN A 287 -17.95 -3.14 -27.79
N SER A 288 -17.98 -1.81 -27.88
CA SER A 288 -19.14 -1.01 -27.44
C SER A 288 -20.42 -1.29 -28.23
N ARG A 289 -20.30 -1.91 -29.41
CA ARG A 289 -21.45 -2.43 -30.17
C ARG A 289 -22.21 -3.53 -29.43
N ASP A 290 -21.56 -4.25 -28.52
CA ASP A 290 -22.14 -5.38 -27.79
C ASP A 290 -22.92 -4.90 -26.54
N GLY A 291 -22.74 -3.63 -26.14
CA GLY A 291 -23.44 -2.99 -25.04
C GLY A 291 -22.55 -1.96 -24.31
N ILE A 292 -23.18 -1.15 -23.46
CA ILE A 292 -22.46 -0.20 -22.60
C ILE A 292 -21.79 -0.90 -21.42
N HIS A 293 -20.64 -0.40 -20.99
CA HIS A 293 -19.88 -0.96 -19.86
C HIS A 293 -20.31 -0.29 -18.54
N THR A 294 -21.44 -0.71 -17.97
CA THR A 294 -22.05 -0.07 -16.78
C THR A 294 -21.11 0.01 -15.57
N ALA A 295 -20.29 -1.01 -15.31
CA ALA A 295 -19.28 -0.99 -14.25
C ALA A 295 -18.19 0.07 -14.51
N CYS A 296 -17.76 0.23 -15.76
CA CYS A 296 -16.80 1.26 -16.16
C CYS A 296 -17.37 2.67 -15.97
N MET A 297 -18.66 2.88 -16.27
CA MET A 297 -19.32 4.17 -16.02
C MET A 297 -19.29 4.56 -14.54
N ALA A 298 -19.50 3.60 -13.62
CA ALA A 298 -19.31 3.83 -12.19
C ALA A 298 -17.83 4.12 -11.84
N GLY A 299 -16.91 3.41 -12.50
CA GLY A 299 -15.46 3.62 -12.43
C GLY A 299 -15.03 5.06 -12.75
N SER A 300 -15.70 5.75 -13.67
CA SER A 300 -15.44 7.17 -13.97
C SER A 300 -15.66 8.06 -12.75
N TRP A 301 -16.78 7.89 -12.04
CA TRP A 301 -17.04 8.62 -10.80
C TRP A 301 -16.07 8.23 -9.69
N MET A 302 -15.76 6.94 -9.56
CA MET A 302 -14.82 6.45 -8.56
C MET A 302 -13.41 7.02 -8.76
N SER A 303 -12.94 7.13 -10.00
CA SER A 303 -11.63 7.71 -10.32
C SER A 303 -11.54 9.18 -9.90
N VAL A 304 -12.63 9.94 -10.04
CA VAL A 304 -12.70 11.33 -9.59
C VAL A 304 -12.67 11.43 -8.06
N VAL A 305 -13.49 10.63 -7.38
CA VAL A 305 -13.70 10.76 -5.93
C VAL A 305 -12.62 10.03 -5.13
N TYR A 306 -12.37 8.75 -5.40
CA TYR A 306 -11.36 7.97 -4.69
C TYR A 306 -9.94 8.25 -5.21
N GLY A 307 -9.78 8.59 -6.50
CA GLY A 307 -8.49 8.95 -7.10
C GLY A 307 -8.13 10.41 -6.85
N PHE A 308 -8.62 11.33 -7.69
CA PHE A 308 -8.17 12.73 -7.69
C PHE A 308 -8.56 13.52 -6.45
N ALA A 309 -9.75 13.30 -5.88
CA ALA A 309 -10.10 13.90 -4.59
C ALA A 309 -9.43 13.17 -3.40
N GLY A 310 -8.89 11.97 -3.64
CA GLY A 310 -8.24 11.13 -2.66
C GLY A 310 -9.16 10.73 -1.51
N PHE A 311 -10.46 10.56 -1.77
CA PHE A 311 -11.40 10.11 -0.76
C PHE A 311 -11.07 8.67 -0.35
N SER A 312 -11.13 8.40 0.95
CA SER A 312 -11.05 7.04 1.51
C SER A 312 -12.06 6.93 2.65
N ASP A 313 -12.75 5.80 2.73
CA ASP A 313 -13.79 5.48 3.71
C ASP A 313 -13.57 4.12 4.42
N TYR A 314 -12.35 3.57 4.31
CA TYR A 314 -11.99 2.31 4.94
C TYR A 314 -12.28 2.33 6.46
N GLY A 315 -12.95 1.29 6.96
CA GLY A 315 -13.32 1.15 8.36
C GLY A 315 -14.24 2.26 8.89
N GLY A 316 -15.00 2.94 8.02
CA GLY A 316 -15.87 4.05 8.41
C GLY A 316 -15.13 5.34 8.77
N LYS A 317 -13.84 5.43 8.46
CA LYS A 317 -13.03 6.65 8.64
C LYS A 317 -12.92 7.38 7.31
N PHE A 318 -13.53 8.56 7.24
CA PHE A 318 -13.56 9.38 6.05
C PHE A 318 -12.34 10.29 5.97
N SER A 319 -11.59 10.23 4.87
CA SER A 319 -10.42 11.07 4.67
C SER A 319 -10.26 11.52 3.23
N PHE A 320 -9.49 12.59 3.02
CA PHE A 320 -9.18 13.16 1.72
C PHE A 320 -7.68 13.43 1.58
N ASN A 321 -7.10 13.00 0.47
CA ASN A 321 -5.76 13.36 0.01
C ASN A 321 -5.80 13.87 -1.43
N PRO A 322 -6.18 15.14 -1.66
CA PRO A 322 -6.40 15.67 -3.01
C PRO A 322 -5.14 15.69 -3.87
N GLN A 323 -5.27 15.23 -5.11
CA GLN A 323 -4.27 15.25 -6.18
C GLN A 323 -4.97 15.65 -7.50
N ILE A 324 -5.19 16.96 -7.69
CA ILE A 324 -5.89 17.45 -8.89
C ILE A 324 -4.90 17.52 -10.06
N PRO A 325 -5.25 16.98 -11.26
CA PRO A 325 -4.43 17.14 -12.45
C PRO A 325 -4.21 18.61 -12.81
N SER A 326 -3.02 18.96 -13.29
CA SER A 326 -2.63 20.33 -13.68
C SER A 326 -3.57 20.95 -14.73
N SER A 327 -4.23 20.12 -15.55
CA SER A 327 -5.22 20.54 -16.54
C SER A 327 -6.56 21.01 -15.96
N TRP A 328 -6.88 20.67 -14.70
CA TRP A 328 -8.19 20.96 -14.10
C TRP A 328 -8.13 22.15 -13.17
N LYS A 329 -8.93 23.18 -13.44
CA LYS A 329 -8.98 24.39 -12.60
C LYS A 329 -9.64 24.15 -11.23
N LYS A 330 -10.65 23.29 -11.19
CA LYS A 330 -11.50 23.07 -10.02
C LYS A 330 -12.26 21.75 -10.13
N LEU A 331 -12.37 21.02 -9.02
CA LEU A 331 -13.24 19.86 -8.86
C LEU A 331 -14.26 20.14 -7.76
N LYS A 332 -15.55 19.88 -8.01
CA LYS A 332 -16.62 20.04 -7.03
C LYS A 332 -17.60 18.87 -7.11
N PHE A 333 -17.92 18.28 -5.97
CA PHE A 333 -18.91 17.19 -5.83
C PHE A 333 -19.50 17.16 -4.42
N SER A 334 -20.45 16.26 -4.20
CA SER A 334 -21.09 16.06 -2.90
C SER A 334 -21.13 14.58 -2.51
N LEU A 335 -21.00 14.30 -1.23
CA LEU A 335 -21.13 12.96 -0.65
C LEU A 335 -22.24 12.94 0.39
N ALA A 336 -22.98 11.83 0.45
CA ALA A 336 -23.93 11.56 1.52
C ALA A 336 -23.25 10.61 2.51
N LEU A 337 -23.03 11.06 3.75
CA LEU A 337 -22.29 10.35 4.81
C LEU A 337 -22.97 10.62 6.16
N LYS A 338 -23.28 9.58 6.94
CA LYS A 338 -23.84 9.65 8.30
C LYS A 338 -25.01 10.65 8.44
N GLY A 339 -26.02 10.50 7.59
CA GLY A 339 -27.18 11.41 7.55
C GLY A 339 -26.89 12.81 6.98
N SER A 340 -25.68 13.06 6.49
CA SER A 340 -25.20 14.40 6.13
C SER A 340 -24.80 14.51 4.68
N ILE A 341 -24.86 15.73 4.15
CA ILE A 341 -24.37 16.04 2.80
C ILE A 341 -23.15 16.92 2.90
N LEU A 342 -21.99 16.33 2.59
CA LEU A 342 -20.71 17.00 2.52
C LEU A 342 -20.47 17.50 1.10
N ASP A 343 -20.39 18.82 0.92
CA ASP A 343 -19.92 19.43 -0.32
C ASP A 343 -18.40 19.61 -0.26
N VAL A 344 -17.72 19.14 -1.31
CA VAL A 344 -16.26 19.18 -1.44
C VAL A 344 -15.89 20.05 -2.64
N THR A 345 -15.00 21.01 -2.44
CA THR A 345 -14.47 21.87 -3.49
C THR A 345 -12.95 21.88 -3.43
N LEU A 346 -12.29 21.48 -4.53
CA LEU A 346 -10.85 21.36 -4.62
C LEU A 346 -10.33 22.25 -5.77
N THR A 347 -9.26 23.00 -5.51
CA THR A 347 -8.47 23.76 -6.50
C THR A 347 -6.98 23.38 -6.35
N HIS A 348 -6.08 23.99 -7.10
CA HIS A 348 -4.64 23.78 -6.89
C HIS A 348 -4.14 24.34 -5.55
N ASP A 349 -4.80 25.39 -5.04
CA ASP A 349 -4.34 26.10 -3.85
C ASP A 349 -5.02 25.62 -2.57
N ALA A 350 -6.26 25.10 -2.65
CA ALA A 350 -7.06 24.82 -1.49
C ALA A 350 -8.03 23.63 -1.65
N ALA A 351 -8.27 22.95 -0.53
CA ALA A 351 -9.35 22.00 -0.34
C ALA A 351 -10.36 22.55 0.66
N GLU A 352 -11.62 22.61 0.25
CA GLU A 352 -12.71 23.14 1.03
C GLU A 352 -13.79 22.08 1.24
N TYR A 353 -14.21 21.96 2.49
CA TYR A 353 -15.22 21.04 2.96
C TYR A 353 -16.33 21.85 3.63
N SER A 354 -17.57 21.72 3.16
CA SER A 354 -18.72 22.38 3.76
C SER A 354 -19.85 21.41 3.98
N LEU A 355 -20.44 21.43 5.17
CA LEU A 355 -21.58 20.60 5.52
C LEU A 355 -22.88 21.38 5.31
N ARG A 356 -23.90 20.75 4.71
CA ARG A 356 -25.20 21.42 4.55
C ARG A 356 -25.91 21.63 5.90
N LYS A 357 -26.84 22.58 5.97
CA LYS A 357 -27.51 22.97 7.22
C LYS A 357 -28.39 21.88 7.85
N GLU A 358 -28.83 20.90 7.06
CA GLU A 358 -29.71 19.80 7.47
C GLU A 358 -28.94 18.52 7.77
N SER A 359 -27.72 18.63 8.31
CA SER A 359 -26.77 17.51 8.45
C SER A 359 -26.41 17.23 9.92
N ALA A 360 -26.21 15.96 10.26
CA ALA A 360 -25.53 15.55 11.50
C ALA A 360 -24.02 15.83 11.38
N GLY A 361 -23.34 16.24 12.45
CA GLY A 361 -21.90 16.54 12.36
C GLY A 361 -21.09 15.36 11.79
N VAL A 362 -20.01 15.64 11.05
CA VAL A 362 -19.16 14.60 10.44
C VAL A 362 -17.70 14.79 10.81
N SER A 363 -17.06 13.70 11.23
CA SER A 363 -15.61 13.65 11.44
C SER A 363 -14.89 13.21 10.18
N LEU A 364 -13.88 13.98 9.80
CA LEU A 364 -13.12 13.85 8.56
C LEU A 364 -11.63 13.97 8.87
N ARG A 365 -10.81 13.50 7.93
CA ARG A 365 -9.36 13.74 7.95
C ARG A 365 -8.89 14.32 6.63
N HIS A 366 -8.20 15.46 6.66
CA HIS A 366 -7.49 16.00 5.51
C HIS A 366 -6.01 15.65 5.65
N ARG A 367 -5.47 14.81 4.77
CA ARG A 367 -4.11 14.26 4.90
C ARG A 367 -3.93 13.57 6.27
N ASN A 368 -3.08 14.12 7.15
CA ASN A 368 -2.85 13.66 8.52
C ASN A 368 -3.57 14.51 9.59
N VAL A 369 -4.42 15.47 9.21
CA VAL A 369 -5.11 16.37 10.14
C VAL A 369 -6.58 15.98 10.28
N GLU A 370 -6.97 15.56 11.50
CA GLU A 370 -8.36 15.26 11.83
C GLU A 370 -9.14 16.55 12.13
N PHE A 371 -10.42 16.54 11.77
CA PHE A 371 -11.35 17.64 12.06
C PHE A 371 -12.80 17.17 12.02
N THR A 372 -13.67 17.94 12.66
CA THR A 372 -15.12 17.74 12.60
C THR A 372 -15.77 18.97 11.98
N LEU A 373 -16.88 18.76 11.28
CA LEU A 373 -17.76 19.81 10.80
C LEU A 373 -19.15 19.62 11.41
N GLY A 374 -19.70 20.68 11.99
CA GLY A 374 -21.11 20.81 12.32
C GLY A 374 -21.96 21.29 11.14
N ALA A 375 -23.28 21.30 11.32
CA ALA A 375 -24.24 21.73 10.31
C ALA A 375 -23.98 23.16 9.83
N GLY A 376 -23.88 23.36 8.52
CA GLY A 376 -23.59 24.67 7.92
C GLY A 376 -22.14 25.16 8.06
N GLU A 377 -21.28 24.41 8.75
CA GLU A 377 -19.88 24.76 8.91
C GLU A 377 -19.07 24.48 7.64
N LYS A 378 -17.95 25.18 7.54
CA LYS A 378 -16.99 25.06 6.45
C LYS A 378 -15.57 25.10 7.00
N LYS A 379 -14.69 24.27 6.43
CA LYS A 379 -13.25 24.28 6.70
C LYS A 379 -12.46 24.23 5.41
N THR A 380 -11.40 25.03 5.35
CA THR A 380 -10.51 25.12 4.19
C THR A 380 -9.07 24.79 4.60
N PHE A 381 -8.39 24.01 3.77
CA PHE A 381 -6.99 23.64 3.93
C PHE A 381 -6.20 24.12 2.71
N GLY A 382 -5.01 24.69 2.92
CA GLY A 382 -4.09 24.99 1.83
C GLY A 382 -3.43 23.71 1.30
N LEU A 383 -3.32 23.58 -0.02
CA LEU A 383 -2.74 22.41 -0.68
C LEU A 383 -1.28 22.58 -1.08
N ALA A 384 -0.82 23.83 -1.23
CA ALA A 384 0.58 24.16 -1.50
C ALA A 384 1.49 23.55 -0.42
N PRO A 385 2.47 22.70 -0.81
CA PRO A 385 3.40 22.11 0.13
C PRO A 385 4.18 23.16 0.93
N LYS A 386 4.41 22.91 2.22
CA LYS A 386 5.26 23.76 3.07
C LYS A 386 6.27 22.90 3.80
N LEU A 387 7.52 23.33 3.88
CA LEU A 387 8.55 22.59 4.62
C LEU A 387 8.20 22.56 6.12
N LYS A 388 7.80 21.38 6.61
CA LYS A 388 7.46 21.11 8.01
C LYS A 388 8.31 20.02 8.64
N ALA A 389 8.99 19.19 7.82
CA ALA A 389 9.96 18.23 8.32
C ALA A 389 11.19 18.06 7.42
N LEU A 390 12.33 17.81 8.05
CA LEU A 390 13.56 17.35 7.43
C LEU A 390 13.79 15.88 7.78
N LEU A 391 13.97 15.05 6.77
CA LEU A 391 14.21 13.61 6.91
C LEU A 391 15.67 13.35 6.53
N PHE A 392 16.47 12.96 7.50
CA PHE A 392 17.90 12.83 7.32
C PHE A 392 18.26 11.36 7.14
N ASP A 393 19.00 11.05 6.08
CA ASP A 393 19.86 9.88 6.18
C ASP A 393 20.88 10.05 7.32
N LEU A 394 21.36 8.95 7.86
CA LEU A 394 22.34 8.97 8.92
C LEU A 394 23.77 9.08 8.38
N ASP A 395 24.13 8.19 7.46
CA ASP A 395 25.50 7.97 7.01
C ASP A 395 25.83 8.90 5.86
N GLY A 396 26.92 9.66 5.97
CA GLY A 396 27.30 10.62 4.93
C GLY A 396 26.48 11.92 4.92
N VAL A 397 25.42 11.99 5.74
CA VAL A 397 24.63 13.21 5.97
C VAL A 397 24.79 13.75 7.38
N ILE A 398 24.49 12.98 8.44
CA ILE A 398 24.66 13.45 9.83
C ILE A 398 26.07 13.20 10.34
N THR A 399 26.58 12.00 10.08
CA THR A 399 27.91 11.54 10.54
C THR A 399 28.46 10.54 9.53
N ASN A 400 29.75 10.23 9.60
CA ASN A 400 30.36 9.20 8.76
C ASN A 400 30.60 7.92 9.57
N THR A 401 29.59 7.04 9.69
CA THR A 401 29.77 5.75 10.36
C THR A 401 30.18 4.61 9.41
N ALA A 402 30.30 4.89 8.11
CA ALA A 402 30.76 3.92 7.11
C ALA A 402 32.13 3.32 7.47
N GLU A 403 33.03 4.16 8.00
CA GLU A 403 34.36 3.71 8.47
C GLU A 403 34.25 2.79 9.70
N LEU A 404 33.31 3.04 10.62
CA LEU A 404 33.08 2.15 11.77
C LEU A 404 32.49 0.80 11.32
N HIS A 405 31.62 0.81 10.31
CA HIS A 405 31.14 -0.40 9.66
C HIS A 405 32.28 -1.19 9.01
N TYR A 406 33.15 -0.51 8.26
CA TYR A 406 34.34 -1.12 7.64
C TYR A 406 35.23 -1.79 8.68
N ARG A 407 35.57 -1.07 9.77
CA ARG A 407 36.40 -1.59 10.86
C ARG A 407 35.79 -2.81 11.52
N ALA A 408 34.52 -2.77 11.89
CA ALA A 408 33.84 -3.90 12.54
C ALA A 408 33.79 -5.15 11.62
N TRP A 409 33.55 -4.96 10.31
CA TRP A 409 33.61 -6.06 9.35
C TRP A 409 35.03 -6.56 9.12
N LYS A 410 36.01 -5.65 9.07
CA LYS A 410 37.43 -5.98 8.88
C LYS A 410 37.97 -6.81 10.03
N GLU A 411 37.69 -6.43 11.28
CA GLU A 411 38.08 -7.19 12.46
C GLU A 411 37.46 -8.59 12.48
N LEU A 412 36.16 -8.71 12.13
CA LEU A 412 35.51 -10.01 12.01
C LEU A 412 36.16 -10.86 10.91
N ALA A 413 36.39 -10.26 9.73
CA ALA A 413 36.98 -10.94 8.59
C ALA A 413 38.40 -11.43 8.90
N ASP A 414 39.24 -10.58 9.50
CA ASP A 414 40.62 -10.93 9.84
C ASP A 414 40.66 -12.07 10.88
N ARG A 415 39.77 -12.06 11.88
CA ARG A 415 39.65 -13.14 12.87
C ARG A 415 39.23 -14.47 12.24
N GLU A 416 38.35 -14.43 11.24
CA GLU A 416 37.83 -15.61 10.56
C GLU A 416 38.67 -16.01 9.33
N GLY A 417 39.76 -15.30 9.05
CA GLY A 417 40.64 -15.54 7.90
C GLY A 417 39.99 -15.21 6.55
N LEU A 418 39.01 -14.31 6.51
CA LEU A 418 38.32 -13.87 5.31
C LEU A 418 39.00 -12.64 4.71
N ILE A 419 39.04 -12.59 3.38
CA ILE A 419 39.43 -11.41 2.63
C ILE A 419 38.30 -10.38 2.72
N PHE A 420 38.62 -9.22 3.30
CA PHE A 420 37.76 -8.04 3.29
C PHE A 420 38.59 -6.81 2.95
N ASN A 421 38.24 -6.16 1.83
CA ASN A 421 38.91 -4.98 1.29
C ASN A 421 37.86 -3.90 0.94
N GLN A 422 38.34 -2.73 0.47
CA GLN A 422 37.46 -1.61 0.12
C GLN A 422 36.49 -1.94 -1.03
N GLU A 423 36.88 -2.77 -2.00
CA GLU A 423 35.99 -3.18 -3.09
C GLU A 423 34.82 -4.02 -2.58
N ILE A 424 35.06 -4.95 -1.65
CA ILE A 424 34.01 -5.72 -1.00
C ILE A 424 33.15 -4.75 -0.17
N SER A 425 33.76 -3.91 0.67
CA SER A 425 33.04 -2.96 1.53
C SER A 425 32.07 -2.06 0.78
N LYS A 426 32.43 -1.58 -0.42
CA LYS A 426 31.54 -0.76 -1.25
C LYS A 426 30.24 -1.48 -1.64
N LYS A 427 30.28 -2.81 -1.80
CA LYS A 427 29.08 -3.63 -2.09
C LYS A 427 28.16 -3.81 -0.88
N LEU A 428 28.63 -3.47 0.33
CA LEU A 428 27.86 -3.59 1.56
C LEU A 428 27.05 -2.33 1.89
N LEU A 429 27.27 -1.23 1.16
CA LEU A 429 26.58 0.03 1.40
C LEU A 429 25.08 -0.12 1.12
N GLY A 430 24.25 0.25 2.09
CA GLY A 430 22.79 0.24 1.96
C GLY A 430 22.09 -1.11 2.09
N ILE A 431 22.81 -2.21 2.36
CA ILE A 431 22.21 -3.55 2.55
C ILE A 431 22.24 -4.00 4.02
N SER A 432 21.41 -5.00 4.37
CA SER A 432 21.32 -5.51 5.75
C SER A 432 22.63 -6.16 6.21
N ARG A 433 22.74 -6.43 7.51
CA ARG A 433 23.93 -7.09 8.09
C ARG A 433 24.06 -8.53 7.61
N GLU A 434 22.94 -9.22 7.49
CA GLU A 434 22.83 -10.58 7.02
C GLU A 434 23.21 -10.66 5.53
N ALA A 435 22.69 -9.73 4.71
CA ALA A 435 23.06 -9.60 3.30
C ALA A 435 24.54 -9.23 3.14
N SER A 436 25.04 -8.30 3.96
CA SER A 436 26.46 -7.92 4.01
C SER A 436 27.36 -9.14 4.27
N LEU A 437 27.01 -9.96 5.27
CA LEU A 437 27.75 -11.19 5.55
C LEU A 437 27.69 -12.16 4.37
N ALA A 438 26.52 -12.30 3.72
CA ALA A 438 26.38 -13.15 2.54
C ALA A 438 27.33 -12.72 1.41
N VAL A 439 27.41 -11.42 1.11
CA VAL A 439 28.35 -10.86 0.11
C VAL A 439 29.81 -11.13 0.48
N ILE A 440 30.19 -10.98 1.76
CA ILE A 440 31.55 -11.28 2.22
C ILE A 440 31.85 -12.78 2.02
N LEU A 441 30.93 -13.65 2.42
CA LEU A 441 31.11 -15.10 2.32
C LEU A 441 31.19 -15.56 0.87
N GLU A 442 30.35 -15.01 -0.01
CA GLU A 442 30.37 -15.26 -1.45
C GLU A 442 31.69 -14.82 -2.07
N ALA A 443 32.18 -13.62 -1.76
CA ALA A 443 33.46 -13.11 -2.25
C ALA A 443 34.64 -14.01 -1.82
N ASN A 444 34.51 -14.67 -0.67
CA ASN A 444 35.50 -15.60 -0.14
C ASN A 444 35.26 -17.07 -0.55
N LYS A 445 34.16 -17.37 -1.26
CA LYS A 445 33.74 -18.73 -1.65
C LYS A 445 33.61 -19.68 -0.44
N VAL A 446 33.15 -19.16 0.70
CA VAL A 446 32.96 -19.93 1.93
C VAL A 446 31.47 -20.10 2.23
N VAL A 447 31.07 -21.28 2.67
CA VAL A 447 29.71 -21.56 3.14
C VAL A 447 29.75 -21.77 4.65
N TRP A 448 29.00 -20.95 5.38
CA TRP A 448 28.80 -21.12 6.83
C TRP A 448 27.42 -21.69 7.14
N SER A 449 27.33 -22.43 8.24
CA SER A 449 26.04 -22.83 8.82
C SER A 449 25.22 -21.61 9.25
N LYS A 450 23.89 -21.76 9.30
CA LYS A 450 22.98 -20.70 9.74
C LYS A 450 23.35 -20.16 11.12
N GLU A 451 23.63 -21.06 12.07
CA GLU A 451 24.02 -20.71 13.44
C GLU A 451 25.32 -19.88 13.49
N LYS A 452 26.32 -20.23 12.67
CA LYS A 452 27.57 -19.47 12.59
C LYS A 452 27.34 -18.07 12.01
N LYS A 453 26.48 -17.94 10.98
CA LYS A 453 26.12 -16.63 10.39
C LYS A 453 25.46 -15.73 11.41
N GLU A 454 24.48 -16.26 12.15
CA GLU A 454 23.76 -15.51 13.20
C GLU A 454 24.72 -15.04 14.31
N LYS A 455 25.61 -15.93 14.78
CA LYS A 455 26.62 -15.58 15.77
C LYS A 455 27.57 -14.48 15.28
N ALA A 456 28.10 -14.60 14.06
CA ALA A 456 29.00 -13.60 13.48
C ALA A 456 28.32 -12.23 13.29
N CYS A 457 27.06 -12.21 12.84
CA CYS A 457 26.27 -10.99 12.75
C CYS A 457 26.05 -10.32 14.11
N ASN A 458 25.83 -11.11 15.18
CA ASN A 458 25.67 -10.59 16.53
C ASN A 458 27.00 -10.04 17.07
N GLU A 459 28.10 -10.77 16.93
CA GLU A 459 29.43 -10.32 17.37
C GLU A 459 29.86 -9.02 16.67
N LYS A 460 29.68 -8.95 15.34
CA LYS A 460 29.95 -7.72 14.58
C LYS A 460 29.13 -6.55 15.11
N ASN A 461 27.88 -6.78 15.52
CA ASN A 461 27.00 -5.74 16.02
C ASN A 461 27.42 -5.24 17.40
N GLU A 462 27.79 -6.13 18.32
CA GLU A 462 28.28 -5.73 19.63
C GLU A 462 29.58 -4.93 19.48
N ARG A 463 30.50 -5.39 18.62
CA ARG A 463 31.71 -4.62 18.30
C ARG A 463 31.40 -3.26 17.68
N TYR A 464 30.42 -3.20 16.78
CA TYR A 464 29.97 -1.95 16.19
C TYR A 464 29.37 -0.98 17.23
N LYS A 465 28.62 -1.47 18.21
CA LYS A 465 28.11 -0.65 19.32
C LYS A 465 29.24 -0.10 20.20
N GLU A 466 30.28 -0.88 20.45
CA GLU A 466 31.48 -0.40 21.15
C GLU A 466 32.13 0.75 20.37
N LEU A 467 32.28 0.62 19.06
CA LEU A 467 32.83 1.68 18.21
C LEU A 467 31.93 2.93 18.16
N ILE A 468 30.61 2.77 18.18
CA ILE A 468 29.66 3.90 18.29
C ILE A 468 29.88 4.67 19.60
N SER A 469 30.24 4.00 20.70
CA SER A 469 30.43 4.66 21.99
C SER A 469 31.60 5.65 22.03
N SER A 470 32.53 5.57 21.05
CA SER A 470 33.60 6.57 20.89
C SER A 470 33.19 7.80 20.07
N LEU A 471 32.00 7.80 19.46
CA LEU A 471 31.50 8.97 18.73
C LEU A 471 31.22 10.13 19.69
N GLY A 472 31.54 11.33 19.22
CA GLY A 472 31.24 12.58 19.92
C GLY A 472 30.82 13.68 18.96
N LYS A 473 30.78 14.92 19.45
CA LYS A 473 30.34 16.07 18.65
C LYS A 473 31.22 16.35 17.43
N ASP A 474 32.50 16.04 17.51
CA ASP A 474 33.45 16.27 16.41
C ASP A 474 33.19 15.33 15.21
N ASP A 475 32.39 14.26 15.40
CA ASP A 475 31.98 13.34 14.35
C ASP A 475 30.69 13.77 13.63
N ILE A 476 30.10 14.90 14.02
CA ILE A 476 28.97 15.53 13.31
C ILE A 476 29.51 16.17 12.03
N LEU A 477 28.91 15.86 10.88
CA LEU A 477 29.32 16.47 9.62
C LEU A 477 29.09 18.00 9.64
N PRO A 478 29.98 18.79 9.01
CA PRO A 478 29.93 20.24 9.09
C PRO A 478 28.57 20.81 8.68
N GLY A 479 28.05 21.78 9.44
CA GLY A 479 26.79 22.47 9.17
C GLY A 479 25.52 21.78 9.70
N ILE A 480 25.57 20.50 10.04
CA ILE A 480 24.39 19.73 10.44
C ILE A 480 23.81 20.19 11.78
N GLU A 481 24.64 20.39 12.82
CA GLU A 481 24.14 20.87 14.12
C GLU A 481 23.46 22.26 13.98
N ASN A 482 23.99 23.13 13.13
CA ASN A 482 23.39 24.44 12.84
C ASN A 482 22.05 24.28 12.13
N LEU A 483 21.96 23.42 11.11
CA LEU A 483 20.71 23.16 10.40
C LEU A 483 19.63 22.58 11.32
N LEU A 484 19.99 21.60 12.16
CA LEU A 484 19.09 21.01 13.15
C LEU A 484 18.59 22.07 14.14
N LYS A 485 19.50 22.95 14.60
CA LYS A 485 19.13 24.08 15.46
C LYS A 485 18.17 25.06 14.76
N GLU A 486 18.46 25.45 13.52
CA GLU A 486 17.59 26.32 12.73
C GLU A 486 16.19 25.72 12.54
N ALA A 487 16.12 24.41 12.24
CA ALA A 487 14.86 23.69 12.09
C ALA A 487 14.07 23.67 13.40
N TYR A 488 14.73 23.30 14.50
CA TYR A 488 14.13 23.25 15.83
C TYR A 488 13.60 24.62 16.27
N ASP A 489 14.40 25.69 16.13
CA ASP A 489 14.02 27.04 16.51
C ASP A 489 12.81 27.56 15.70
N GLN A 490 12.56 26.99 14.50
CA GLN A 490 11.44 27.34 13.63
C GLN A 490 10.28 26.32 13.65
N GLY A 491 10.32 25.34 14.56
CA GLY A 491 9.28 24.33 14.72
C GLY A 491 9.17 23.34 13.55
N ILE A 492 10.25 23.15 12.79
CA ILE A 492 10.36 22.13 11.74
C ILE A 492 10.87 20.84 12.37
N SER A 493 10.11 19.75 12.21
CA SER A 493 10.43 18.45 12.78
C SER A 493 11.64 17.83 12.07
N CYS A 494 12.47 17.11 12.81
CA CYS A 494 13.57 16.33 12.23
C CYS A 494 13.35 14.85 12.53
N ALA A 495 13.53 13.99 11.53
CA ALA A 495 13.42 12.54 11.68
C ALA A 495 14.58 11.84 10.95
N LEU A 496 14.95 10.67 11.45
CA LEU A 496 15.94 9.81 10.79
C LEU A 496 15.26 8.89 9.79
N ALA A 497 15.83 8.83 8.60
CA ALA A 497 15.50 7.90 7.53
C ALA A 497 16.54 6.77 7.50
N SER A 498 16.51 5.88 8.50
CA SER A 498 17.47 4.77 8.61
C SER A 498 16.78 3.45 8.94
N SER A 499 17.29 2.35 8.39
CA SER A 499 16.94 0.97 8.77
C SER A 499 17.82 0.41 9.91
N SER A 500 18.80 1.19 10.39
CA SER A 500 19.73 0.75 11.42
C SER A 500 19.10 0.82 12.81
N LYS A 501 19.03 -0.34 13.48
CA LYS A 501 18.64 -0.45 14.90
C LYS A 501 19.56 0.34 15.85
N ASN A 502 20.74 0.74 15.40
CA ASN A 502 21.71 1.49 16.19
C ASN A 502 21.62 3.01 15.97
N ALA A 503 20.78 3.50 15.04
CA ALA A 503 20.64 4.92 14.76
C ALA A 503 20.32 5.78 16.00
N PRO A 504 19.42 5.36 16.94
CA PRO A 504 19.19 6.11 18.17
C PRO A 504 20.44 6.25 19.06
N ALA A 505 21.26 5.19 19.17
CA ALA A 505 22.48 5.21 19.96
C ALA A 505 23.54 6.16 19.37
N ILE A 506 23.60 6.26 18.04
CA ILE A 506 24.47 7.20 17.34
C ILE A 506 24.04 8.64 17.62
N ILE A 507 22.76 8.98 17.43
CA ILE A 507 22.23 10.32 17.72
C ILE A 507 22.48 10.74 19.18
N LYS A 508 22.38 9.77 20.11
CA LYS A 508 22.75 9.96 21.51
C LYS A 508 24.22 10.26 21.72
N ALA A 509 25.12 9.45 21.14
CA ALA A 509 26.56 9.66 21.25
C ALA A 509 26.99 11.03 20.69
N LEU A 510 26.36 11.48 19.60
CA LEU A 510 26.58 12.80 19.00
C LEU A 510 25.97 13.95 19.82
N GLY A 511 25.11 13.67 20.81
CA GLY A 511 24.43 14.69 21.62
C GLY A 511 23.32 15.45 20.88
N LEU A 512 22.70 14.81 19.88
CA LEU A 512 21.67 15.41 19.01
C LEU A 512 20.23 15.01 19.37
N GLU A 513 20.02 14.21 20.43
CA GLU A 513 18.70 13.65 20.82
C GLU A 513 17.58 14.69 20.84
N LYS A 514 17.83 15.85 21.44
CA LYS A 514 16.84 16.94 21.56
C LYS A 514 16.23 17.41 20.23
N TYR A 515 16.91 17.20 19.11
CA TYR A 515 16.43 17.62 17.78
C TYR A 515 15.52 16.58 17.13
N PHE A 516 15.61 15.32 17.56
CA PHE A 516 14.84 14.19 17.03
C PHE A 516 13.73 13.73 18.00
N GLU A 517 13.77 14.18 19.25
CA GLU A 517 12.69 14.03 20.25
C GLU A 517 11.55 15.02 19.98
N SER A 518 10.87 14.93 18.84
CA SER A 518 9.60 15.63 18.69
C SER A 518 8.51 14.86 19.45
N SER A 519 7.64 15.57 20.18
CA SER A 519 6.48 15.01 20.90
C SER A 519 5.43 14.35 19.98
N LEU A 520 5.63 14.41 18.67
CA LEU A 520 4.80 13.81 17.63
C LEU A 520 5.44 12.54 17.04
N ALA A 521 6.65 12.18 17.49
CA ALA A 521 7.39 11.07 16.91
C ALA A 521 7.03 9.70 17.49
N LYS A 522 6.53 8.82 16.61
CA LYS A 522 6.50 7.39 16.91
C LYS A 522 7.94 6.84 16.83
N PRO A 523 8.34 5.93 17.73
CA PRO A 523 9.59 5.19 17.58
C PRO A 523 9.66 4.59 16.17
N LEU A 524 10.84 4.61 15.55
CA LEU A 524 11.07 3.87 14.31
C LEU A 524 10.68 2.41 14.55
N ASP A 525 9.56 1.99 14.00
CA ASP A 525 9.15 0.59 14.02
C ASP A 525 9.95 -0.13 12.95
N PHE A 526 11.04 -0.78 13.35
CA PHE A 526 11.81 -1.67 12.47
C PHE A 526 11.09 -3.01 12.30
N SER A 527 9.77 -2.98 12.08
CA SER A 527 8.95 -4.17 11.89
C SER A 527 9.38 -4.93 10.65
N ALA A 528 9.09 -6.23 10.67
CA ALA A 528 9.23 -7.08 9.49
C ALA A 528 8.41 -6.47 8.34
N GLY A 529 9.06 -6.11 7.23
CA GLY A 529 8.39 -5.63 6.01
C GLY A 529 8.91 -4.30 5.45
N ILE A 530 9.61 -3.46 6.23
CA ILE A 530 10.24 -2.23 5.71
C ILE A 530 11.37 -2.61 4.75
N LYS A 531 11.26 -2.16 3.50
CA LYS A 531 12.31 -2.39 2.51
C LYS A 531 13.39 -1.31 2.55
N ALA A 532 14.62 -1.74 2.29
CA ALA A 532 15.76 -0.84 2.19
C ALA A 532 15.66 0.04 0.93
N LYS A 533 16.46 1.11 0.91
CA LYS A 533 16.67 1.93 -0.28
C LYS A 533 17.05 1.03 -1.47
N PRO A 534 16.52 1.24 -2.69
CA PRO A 534 15.86 2.45 -3.17
C PRO A 534 14.33 2.47 -2.97
N GLN A 535 13.76 1.56 -2.18
CA GLN A 535 12.32 1.57 -1.91
C GLN A 535 11.91 2.76 -1.02
N PRO A 536 10.68 3.29 -1.15
CA PRO A 536 10.27 4.53 -0.48
C PRO A 536 10.02 4.38 1.03
N ASP A 537 10.03 3.15 1.55
CA ASP A 537 9.60 2.79 2.91
C ASP A 537 10.26 3.63 4.00
N ILE A 538 11.59 3.73 3.98
CA ILE A 538 12.36 4.37 5.04
C ILE A 538 11.99 5.86 5.17
N PHE A 539 11.80 6.56 4.06
CA PHE A 539 11.46 7.99 4.08
C PHE A 539 9.97 8.23 4.37
N LEU A 540 9.06 7.37 3.90
CA LEU A 540 7.65 7.45 4.27
C LEU A 540 7.43 7.16 5.75
N ASN A 541 8.17 6.19 6.30
CA ASN A 541 8.16 5.90 7.74
C ASN A 541 8.73 7.09 8.53
N ALA A 542 9.84 7.69 8.10
CA ALA A 542 10.39 8.88 8.73
C ALA A 542 9.42 10.07 8.72
N ALA A 543 8.66 10.26 7.63
CA ALA A 543 7.61 11.29 7.56
C ALA A 543 6.46 11.02 8.55
N GLU A 544 6.01 9.76 8.65
CA GLU A 544 4.99 9.36 9.64
C GLU A 544 5.50 9.56 11.07
N SER A 545 6.74 9.16 11.36
CA SER A 545 7.43 9.45 12.62
C SER A 545 7.71 10.92 12.84
N ALA A 546 7.66 11.80 11.84
CA ALA A 546 7.69 13.24 12.07
C ALA A 546 6.29 13.81 12.40
N GLY A 547 5.22 13.02 12.24
CA GLY A 547 3.84 13.50 12.32
C GLY A 547 3.48 14.47 11.19
N VAL A 548 4.24 14.45 10.08
CA VAL A 548 4.10 15.40 8.97
C VAL A 548 3.68 14.66 7.70
N TRP A 549 2.81 15.29 6.90
CA TRP A 549 2.44 14.73 5.61
C TRP A 549 3.64 14.70 4.67
N TYR A 550 3.87 13.59 3.96
CA TYR A 550 5.11 13.37 3.22
C TYR A 550 5.43 14.47 2.19
N THR A 551 4.44 15.10 1.55
CA THR A 551 4.71 16.21 0.61
C THR A 551 5.20 17.49 1.28
N ASP A 552 5.01 17.62 2.60
CA ASP A 552 5.51 18.73 3.43
C ASP A 552 6.91 18.40 4.03
N CYS A 553 7.51 17.28 3.62
CA CYS A 553 8.84 16.85 4.05
C CYS A 553 9.89 17.12 2.96
N LEU A 554 11.15 17.24 3.38
CA LEU A 554 12.32 17.21 2.50
C LEU A 554 13.30 16.14 3.01
N GLY A 555 13.69 15.22 2.14
CA GLY A 555 14.70 14.20 2.41
C GLY A 555 16.10 14.71 2.06
N ILE A 556 17.09 14.42 2.90
CA ILE A 556 18.50 14.76 2.69
C ILE A 556 19.31 13.46 2.64
N GLU A 557 20.09 13.29 1.57
CA GLU A 557 20.77 12.05 1.24
C GLU A 557 22.05 12.31 0.45
N ASP A 558 23.05 11.44 0.56
CA ASP A 558 24.29 11.52 -0.22
C ASP A 558 24.46 10.36 -1.24
N ALA A 559 23.62 9.33 -1.21
CA ALA A 559 23.66 8.20 -2.14
C ALA A 559 22.54 8.22 -3.20
N ARG A 560 22.83 7.67 -4.40
CA ARG A 560 21.85 7.56 -5.49
C ARG A 560 20.61 6.78 -5.07
N SER A 561 20.80 5.66 -4.37
CA SER A 561 19.71 4.78 -3.94
C SER A 561 18.75 5.47 -2.98
N GLY A 562 19.25 6.31 -2.07
CA GLY A 562 18.41 7.07 -1.16
C GLY A 562 17.69 8.23 -1.86
N VAL A 563 18.34 8.92 -2.82
CA VAL A 563 17.65 9.93 -3.64
C VAL A 563 16.49 9.30 -4.41
N CYS A 564 16.71 8.12 -5.01
CA CYS A 564 15.64 7.34 -5.63
C CYS A 564 14.50 7.03 -4.63
N ALA A 565 14.81 6.59 -3.42
CA ALA A 565 13.81 6.33 -2.38
C ALA A 565 12.98 7.57 -2.01
N ILE A 566 13.63 8.74 -1.85
CA ILE A 566 12.94 10.01 -1.57
C ILE A 566 11.99 10.38 -2.71
N LYS A 567 12.46 10.29 -3.97
CA LYS A 567 11.64 10.63 -5.14
C LYS A 567 10.48 9.66 -5.33
N SER A 568 10.71 8.36 -5.17
CA SER A 568 9.65 7.34 -5.23
C SER A 568 8.61 7.50 -4.11
N ALA A 569 8.97 8.10 -2.97
CA ALA A 569 8.04 8.47 -1.91
C ALA A 569 7.19 9.72 -2.22
N GLY A 570 7.47 10.44 -3.32
CA GLY A 570 6.84 11.72 -3.63
C GLY A 570 7.31 12.87 -2.74
N ILE A 571 8.48 12.72 -2.12
CA ILE A 571 9.11 13.70 -1.21
C ILE A 571 10.12 14.54 -2.00
N LYS A 572 10.33 15.81 -1.61
CA LYS A 572 11.41 16.62 -2.21
C LYS A 572 12.77 16.14 -1.73
N ALA A 573 13.72 16.00 -2.64
CA ALA A 573 15.05 15.47 -2.35
C ALA A 573 16.13 16.55 -2.37
N CYS A 574 17.02 16.51 -1.39
CA CYS A 574 18.26 17.27 -1.31
C CYS A 574 19.44 16.29 -1.36
N GLY A 575 20.25 16.36 -2.41
CA GLY A 575 21.43 15.53 -2.61
C GLY A 575 22.71 16.20 -2.11
N ILE A 576 23.59 15.45 -1.45
CA ILE A 576 24.95 15.90 -1.09
C ILE A 576 25.99 15.12 -1.90
N LYS A 577 26.91 15.81 -2.58
CA LYS A 577 27.93 15.13 -3.44
C LYS A 577 29.10 14.50 -2.68
N SER A 578 29.07 14.47 -1.35
CA SER A 578 30.21 14.08 -0.50
C SER A 578 30.68 12.63 -0.70
N SER A 579 29.81 11.73 -1.13
CA SER A 579 30.07 10.30 -1.37
C SER A 579 30.73 9.99 -2.71
N GLY A 580 30.64 10.91 -3.69
CA GLY A 580 30.99 10.65 -5.09
C GLY A 580 29.91 9.88 -5.87
N ASP A 581 28.74 9.61 -5.27
CA ASP A 581 27.60 8.99 -5.94
C ASP A 581 26.80 10.00 -6.81
N ASP A 582 26.02 9.45 -7.75
CA ASP A 582 25.14 10.24 -8.60
C ASP A 582 23.83 10.62 -7.89
N VAL A 583 23.80 11.84 -7.34
CA VAL A 583 22.62 12.45 -6.71
C VAL A 583 21.87 13.42 -7.65
N SER A 584 22.09 13.34 -8.96
CA SER A 584 21.53 14.29 -9.95
C SER A 584 20.00 14.32 -10.02
N ALA A 585 19.33 13.26 -9.56
CA ALA A 585 17.87 13.19 -9.50
C ALA A 585 17.24 14.01 -8.36
N ALA A 586 18.05 14.59 -7.46
CA ALA A 586 17.56 15.43 -6.37
C ALA A 586 17.02 16.78 -6.87
N ASP A 587 16.07 17.37 -6.13
CA ASP A 587 15.47 18.66 -6.46
C ASP A 587 16.41 19.84 -6.17
N ILE A 588 17.35 19.65 -5.24
CA ILE A 588 18.46 20.56 -4.95
C ILE A 588 19.72 19.74 -4.63
N ILE A 589 20.90 20.26 -4.98
CA ILE A 589 22.16 19.57 -4.77
C ILE A 589 23.17 20.53 -4.14
N PHE A 590 23.89 20.06 -3.13
CA PHE A 590 25.00 20.75 -2.50
C PHE A 590 26.30 19.95 -2.63
N ASP A 591 27.43 20.64 -2.71
CA ASP A 591 28.74 19.98 -2.78
C ASP A 591 29.15 19.41 -1.41
N SER A 592 28.67 20.00 -0.32
CA SER A 592 28.93 19.56 1.05
C SER A 592 27.79 19.91 2.01
N THR A 593 27.64 19.13 3.09
CA THR A 593 26.74 19.42 4.21
C THR A 593 26.94 20.82 4.82
N LYS A 594 28.15 21.40 4.74
CA LYS A 594 28.44 22.75 5.24
C LYS A 594 27.62 23.84 4.54
N ASP A 595 27.17 23.58 3.32
CA ASP A 595 26.48 24.53 2.47
C ASP A 595 24.97 24.50 2.69
N LEU A 596 24.47 23.53 3.49
CA LEU A 596 23.08 23.43 3.89
C LEU A 596 22.71 24.58 4.82
N SER A 597 21.57 25.21 4.52
CA SER A 597 20.90 26.12 5.44
C SER A 597 19.40 25.99 5.26
N LEU A 598 18.65 26.24 6.33
CA LEU A 598 17.20 26.10 6.28
C LEU A 598 16.58 27.09 5.27
N GLU A 599 17.14 28.28 5.14
CA GLU A 599 16.71 29.29 4.17
C GLU A 599 16.77 28.76 2.73
N LYS A 600 17.87 28.09 2.36
CA LYS A 600 18.02 27.54 1.00
C LYS A 600 17.05 26.39 0.76
N LEU A 601 16.85 25.52 1.75
CA LEU A 601 15.93 24.38 1.64
C LEU A 601 14.47 24.84 1.54
N LYS A 602 14.09 25.91 2.25
CA LYS A 602 12.74 26.49 2.19
C LYS A 602 12.35 27.00 0.80
N LYS A 603 13.31 27.52 0.02
CA LYS A 603 13.07 28.02 -1.36
C LYS A 603 12.48 26.97 -2.30
N LEU A 604 12.65 25.68 -1.98
CA LEU A 604 11.99 24.62 -2.75
C LEU A 604 10.47 24.61 -2.55
N PHE A 605 9.93 25.18 -1.48
CA PHE A 605 8.51 25.09 -1.12
C PHE A 605 7.72 26.38 -1.42
N GLY A 606 8.35 27.35 -2.09
CA GLY A 606 7.80 28.70 -2.31
C GLY A 606 8.37 29.65 -1.27
#